data_AF-A0A520QX68-F1
#
_entry.id   AF-A0A520QX68-F1
#
_cell.length_a   1.000
_cell.length_b   1.000
_cell.length_c   1.000
_cell.angle_alpha   90.00
_cell.angle_beta   90.00
_cell.angle_gamma   90.00
#
_symmetry.space_group_name_H-M   'P 1'
#
loop_
_entity.id
_entity.type
_entity.pdbx_description
1 polymer ?
#
loop_
_entity_poly.entity_id
_entity_poly.type
_entity_poly.pdbx_seq_one_letter_code
_entity_poly.pdbx_strand_id
1 'polypeptide(L)'
;MKPTGILLPKDLLDEPPHVAAQAVVDYVNVLREQLWTDEEIPEVAWAIYYADYYLTEVENGGHSQFLYNARPRELVVRLAEEGLRMVGAQRIAEILAEALALVAAEPELLERLTQAQYFGASRDVAPRFAEVDEALWSVPDDMSWLTLCHRWLRDSQEVERLDRDAYDARLEALAEAVPDREARRRAAEEAYDAAMPPYEKRIREACRARGLEYDRLTAGVPRPGGVVEWSFLASGKRRVAVVRGGTLVRIVWAPLDRTLWSDLLARFGIGTGL
;
A
#
# COMPACT_ATOMS: atom_id res chain seq x y z
N MET A 1 -13.30 23.58 8.42
CA MET A 1 -13.07 22.64 9.53
C MET A 1 -11.98 21.67 9.10
N LYS A 2 -10.89 21.55 9.86
CA LYS A 2 -9.79 20.61 9.56
C LYS A 2 -10.04 19.29 10.31
N PRO A 3 -9.65 18.12 9.77
CA PRO A 3 -9.62 16.89 10.58
C PRO A 3 -8.63 17.05 11.74
N THR A 4 -9.05 16.69 12.95
CA THR A 4 -8.26 16.86 14.19
C THR A 4 -7.89 15.54 14.87
N GLY A 5 -8.49 14.44 14.44
CA GLY A 5 -8.28 13.09 14.98
C GLY A 5 -8.84 12.03 14.03
N ILE A 6 -8.97 10.81 14.52
CA ILE A 6 -9.52 9.67 13.76
C ILE A 6 -11.04 9.69 13.89
N LEU A 7 -11.75 9.62 12.76
CA LEU A 7 -13.18 9.32 12.75
C LEU A 7 -13.36 7.82 12.57
N LEU A 8 -14.21 7.19 13.38
CA LEU A 8 -14.45 5.75 13.31
C LEU A 8 -15.94 5.45 13.50
N PRO A 9 -16.59 4.65 12.63
CA PRO A 9 -17.92 4.13 12.91
C PRO A 9 -17.87 3.22 14.14
N LYS A 10 -18.65 3.53 15.17
CA LYS A 10 -18.56 2.89 16.49
C LYS A 10 -18.83 1.40 16.46
N ASP A 11 -19.67 0.93 15.53
CA ASP A 11 -20.05 -0.47 15.38
C ASP A 11 -18.90 -1.34 14.85
N LEU A 12 -17.90 -0.74 14.18
CA LEU A 12 -16.70 -1.47 13.76
C LEU A 12 -15.80 -1.89 14.94
N LEU A 13 -16.02 -1.33 16.14
CA LEU A 13 -15.32 -1.77 17.35
C LEU A 13 -15.88 -3.10 17.91
N ASP A 14 -17.05 -3.53 17.45
CA ASP A 14 -17.64 -4.83 17.79
C ASP A 14 -17.23 -5.94 16.81
N GLU A 15 -16.62 -5.55 15.68
CA GLU A 15 -16.07 -6.43 14.66
C GLU A 15 -14.66 -6.95 15.04
N PRO A 16 -14.15 -7.99 14.34
CA PRO A 16 -12.79 -8.48 14.55
C PRO A 16 -11.74 -7.35 14.44
N PRO A 17 -10.63 -7.41 15.20
CA PRO A 17 -9.65 -6.33 15.30
C PRO A 17 -9.13 -5.73 13.97
N HIS A 18 -8.94 -6.57 12.95
CA HIS A 18 -8.49 -6.12 11.63
C HIS A 18 -9.48 -5.17 10.94
N VAL A 19 -10.78 -5.31 11.20
CA VAL A 19 -11.81 -4.43 10.61
C VAL A 19 -11.68 -3.01 11.14
N ALA A 20 -11.46 -2.84 12.44
CA ALA A 20 -11.28 -1.52 13.04
C ALA A 20 -9.95 -0.86 12.60
N ALA A 21 -8.87 -1.63 12.50
CA ALA A 21 -7.60 -1.14 11.98
C ALA A 21 -7.71 -0.69 10.52
N GLN A 22 -8.33 -1.51 9.67
CA GLN A 22 -8.61 -1.19 8.26
C GLN A 22 -9.48 0.07 8.12
N ALA A 23 -10.45 0.29 9.01
CA ALA A 23 -11.28 1.49 8.96
C ALA A 23 -10.48 2.80 9.16
N VAL A 24 -9.37 2.77 9.91
CA VAL A 24 -8.46 3.93 10.02
C VAL A 24 -7.67 4.13 8.73
N VAL A 25 -7.24 3.03 8.09
CA VAL A 25 -6.58 3.07 6.79
C VAL A 25 -7.52 3.66 5.73
N ASP A 26 -8.78 3.21 5.71
CA ASP A 26 -9.82 3.71 4.83
C ASP A 26 -10.12 5.19 5.10
N TYR A 27 -10.20 5.61 6.36
CA TYR A 27 -10.36 7.01 6.72
C TYR A 27 -9.24 7.89 6.15
N VAL A 28 -7.98 7.49 6.30
CA VAL A 28 -6.83 8.23 5.73
C VAL A 28 -6.93 8.27 4.20
N ASN A 29 -7.26 7.16 3.55
CA ASN A 29 -7.44 7.11 2.10
C ASN A 29 -8.55 8.05 1.63
N VAL A 30 -9.70 8.07 2.32
CA VAL A 30 -10.80 9.00 2.04
C VAL A 30 -10.34 10.45 2.16
N LEU A 31 -9.59 10.82 3.20
CA LEU A 31 -9.07 12.19 3.33
C LEU A 31 -8.14 12.57 2.16
N ARG A 32 -7.29 11.64 1.72
CA ARG A 32 -6.40 11.88 0.55
C ARG A 32 -7.19 12.01 -0.75
N GLU A 33 -8.20 11.18 -0.95
CA GLU A 33 -9.12 11.26 -2.11
C GLU A 33 -9.89 12.58 -2.12
N GLN A 34 -10.21 13.11 -0.93
CA GLN A 34 -10.80 14.43 -0.75
C GLN A 34 -9.80 15.59 -0.93
N LEU A 35 -8.51 15.31 -1.19
CA LEU A 35 -7.44 16.30 -1.41
C LEU A 35 -6.97 17.04 -0.15
N TRP A 36 -7.12 16.43 1.03
CA TRP A 36 -6.36 16.85 2.21
C TRP A 36 -4.87 16.56 2.01
N THR A 37 -4.00 17.49 2.42
CA THR A 37 -2.54 17.27 2.32
C THR A 37 -2.03 16.38 3.45
N ASP A 38 -0.82 15.85 3.29
CA ASP A 38 -0.21 14.97 4.29
C ASP A 38 -0.04 15.68 5.65
N GLU A 39 0.20 17.00 5.67
CA GLU A 39 0.29 17.82 6.89
C GLU A 39 -1.08 18.20 7.47
N GLU A 40 -2.14 18.04 6.68
CA GLU A 40 -3.50 18.32 7.12
C GLU A 40 -4.18 17.12 7.76
N ILE A 41 -3.83 15.92 7.31
CA ILE A 41 -4.30 14.68 7.91
C ILE A 41 -3.68 14.53 9.31
N PRO A 42 -4.45 14.14 10.34
CA PRO A 42 -3.94 13.98 11.69
C PRO A 42 -2.78 12.98 11.75
N GLU A 43 -1.69 13.37 12.39
CA GLU A 43 -0.48 12.54 12.52
C GLU A 43 -0.79 11.20 13.21
N VAL A 44 -1.71 11.20 14.18
CA VAL A 44 -2.22 9.98 14.83
C VAL A 44 -2.84 8.99 13.84
N ALA A 45 -3.56 9.46 12.83
CA ALA A 45 -4.15 8.61 11.80
C ALA A 45 -3.06 8.06 10.86
N TRP A 46 -2.09 8.90 10.51
CA TRP A 46 -0.92 8.47 9.75
C TRP A 46 -0.08 7.42 10.47
N ALA A 47 0.08 7.55 11.79
CA ALA A 47 0.84 6.60 12.60
C ALA A 47 0.19 5.20 12.56
N ILE A 48 -1.13 5.11 12.72
CA ILE A 48 -1.87 3.84 12.54
C ILE A 48 -1.74 3.32 11.09
N TYR A 49 -1.93 4.19 10.10
CA TYR A 49 -1.82 3.83 8.69
C TYR A 49 -0.45 3.23 8.34
N TYR A 50 0.64 3.85 8.79
CA TYR A 50 1.98 3.37 8.47
C TYR A 50 2.42 2.16 9.29
N ALA A 51 1.88 1.98 10.50
CA ALA A 51 2.05 0.75 11.26
C ALA A 51 1.35 -0.44 10.59
N ASP A 52 0.12 -0.25 10.08
CA ASP A 52 -0.59 -1.24 9.28
C ASP A 52 0.13 -1.55 7.96
N TYR A 53 0.58 -0.51 7.25
CA TYR A 53 1.39 -0.66 6.03
C TYR A 53 2.66 -1.47 6.31
N TYR A 54 3.39 -1.17 7.39
CA TYR A 54 4.58 -1.92 7.77
C TYR A 54 4.28 -3.42 7.92
N LEU A 55 3.25 -3.77 8.71
CA LEU A 55 2.90 -5.15 8.96
C LEU A 55 2.41 -5.84 7.68
N THR A 56 1.57 -5.19 6.90
CA THR A 56 1.09 -5.71 5.61
C THR A 56 2.25 -6.03 4.66
N GLU A 57 3.27 -5.17 4.59
CA GLU A 57 4.44 -5.43 3.74
C GLU A 57 5.28 -6.61 4.26
N VAL A 58 5.44 -6.73 5.58
CA VAL A 58 6.14 -7.87 6.20
C VAL A 58 5.37 -9.18 6.02
N GLU A 59 4.05 -9.17 6.14
CA GLU A 59 3.21 -10.34 5.86
C GLU A 59 3.33 -10.79 4.39
N ASN A 60 3.43 -9.84 3.46
CA ASN A 60 3.52 -10.15 2.04
C ASN A 60 4.90 -10.67 1.60
N GLY A 61 6.00 -10.22 2.21
CA GLY A 61 7.35 -10.54 1.74
C GLY A 61 8.49 -10.32 2.73
N GLY A 62 8.18 -10.27 4.02
CA GLY A 62 9.15 -10.04 5.10
C GLY A 62 9.63 -8.59 5.18
N HIS A 63 10.52 -8.32 6.14
CA HIS A 63 11.13 -7.00 6.30
C HIS A 63 11.88 -6.54 5.05
N SER A 64 12.38 -7.48 4.23
CA SER A 64 13.01 -7.17 2.94
C SER A 64 12.06 -6.46 1.98
N GLN A 65 10.79 -6.87 1.92
CA GLN A 65 9.79 -6.23 1.08
C GLN A 65 9.37 -4.87 1.65
N PHE A 66 9.18 -4.76 2.96
CA PHE A 66 8.90 -3.48 3.61
C PHE A 66 10.00 -2.45 3.33
N LEU A 67 11.26 -2.79 3.56
CA LEU A 67 12.40 -1.88 3.34
C LEU A 67 12.57 -1.54 1.86
N TYR A 68 12.28 -2.49 0.97
CA TYR A 68 12.16 -2.20 -0.45
C TYR A 68 11.08 -1.15 -0.69
N ASN A 69 9.82 -1.44 -0.41
CA ASN A 69 8.70 -0.56 -0.77
C ASN A 69 8.73 0.81 -0.05
N ALA A 70 9.12 0.83 1.22
CA ALA A 70 9.24 2.06 1.99
C ALA A 70 10.37 2.98 1.50
N ARG A 71 11.40 2.41 0.85
CA ARG A 71 12.65 3.10 0.48
C ARG A 71 13.19 3.92 1.66
N PRO A 72 13.45 3.24 2.79
CA PRO A 72 13.17 3.66 4.17
C PRO A 72 13.10 5.18 4.35
N ARG A 73 12.01 5.77 3.85
CA ARG A 73 11.79 7.21 3.97
C ARG A 73 11.59 7.49 5.45
N GLU A 74 12.36 8.43 5.98
CA GLU A 74 12.37 8.77 7.42
C GLU A 74 10.96 8.97 7.96
N LEU A 75 10.10 9.68 7.21
CA LEU A 75 8.71 9.90 7.56
C LEU A 75 7.91 8.60 7.74
N VAL A 76 8.02 7.66 6.79
CA VAL A 76 7.27 6.39 6.80
C VAL A 76 7.70 5.52 7.96
N VAL A 77 9.02 5.39 8.15
CA VAL A 77 9.60 4.56 9.21
C VAL A 77 9.25 5.13 10.59
N ARG A 78 9.43 6.44 10.77
CA ARG A 78 9.12 7.12 12.02
C ARG A 78 7.64 6.95 12.40
N LEU A 79 6.72 7.21 11.47
CA LEU A 79 5.28 7.10 11.73
C LEU A 79 4.85 5.65 12.00
N ALA A 80 5.43 4.66 11.32
CA ALA A 80 5.18 3.26 11.62
C ALA A 80 5.61 2.91 13.06
N GLU A 81 6.82 3.32 13.45
CA GLU A 81 7.36 3.11 14.80
C GLU A 81 6.54 3.82 15.88
N GLU A 82 6.17 5.09 15.64
CA GLU A 82 5.29 5.87 16.52
C GLU A 82 3.92 5.22 16.67
N GLY A 83 3.32 4.73 15.59
CA GLY A 83 2.04 4.02 15.61
C GLY A 83 2.10 2.77 16.47
N LEU A 84 3.10 1.92 16.23
CA LEU A 84 3.34 0.70 17.03
C LEU A 84 3.48 1.02 18.53
N ARG A 85 4.30 2.03 18.88
CA ARG A 85 4.46 2.44 20.29
C ARG A 85 3.19 3.01 20.90
N MET A 86 2.47 3.83 20.14
CA MET A 86 1.26 4.50 20.58
C MET A 86 0.17 3.51 21.03
N VAL A 87 0.00 2.39 20.32
CA VAL A 87 -0.96 1.36 20.72
C VAL A 87 -0.42 0.39 21.78
N GLY A 88 0.86 0.52 22.15
CA GLY A 88 1.53 -0.34 23.12
C GLY A 88 2.22 -1.58 22.52
N ALA A 89 2.36 -1.68 21.20
CA ALA A 89 3.03 -2.77 20.49
C ALA A 89 4.57 -2.63 20.54
N GLN A 90 5.12 -2.44 21.75
CA GLN A 90 6.52 -2.11 21.98
C GLN A 90 7.49 -3.15 21.40
N ARG A 91 7.18 -4.45 21.55
CA ARG A 91 8.03 -5.52 21.00
C ARG A 91 8.10 -5.47 19.46
N ILE A 92 6.99 -5.16 18.81
CA ILE A 92 6.95 -5.04 17.34
C ILE A 92 7.75 -3.83 16.88
N ALA A 93 7.69 -2.70 17.60
CA ALA A 93 8.52 -1.52 17.32
C ALA A 93 10.02 -1.81 17.47
N GLU A 94 10.41 -2.64 18.45
CA GLU A 94 11.79 -3.10 18.62
C GLU A 94 12.25 -3.97 17.46
N ILE A 95 11.40 -4.89 16.98
CA ILE A 95 11.70 -5.73 15.81
C ILE A 95 11.91 -4.87 14.56
N LEU A 96 11.08 -3.86 14.34
CA LEU A 96 11.29 -2.88 13.26
C LEU A 96 12.65 -2.18 13.39
N ALA A 97 13.02 -1.75 14.60
CA ALA A 97 14.31 -1.13 14.87
C ALA A 97 15.49 -2.09 14.62
N GLU A 98 15.35 -3.37 14.99
CA GLU A 98 16.34 -4.42 14.69
C GLU A 98 16.53 -4.58 13.18
N ALA A 99 15.45 -4.63 12.39
CA ALA A 99 15.52 -4.71 10.94
C ALA A 99 16.20 -3.47 10.30
N LEU A 100 15.95 -2.27 10.84
CA LEU A 100 16.61 -1.03 10.41
C LEU A 100 18.10 -1.03 10.78
N ALA A 101 18.45 -1.60 11.93
CA ALA A 101 19.85 -1.71 12.35
C ALA A 101 20.66 -2.60 11.40
N LEU A 102 20.06 -3.65 10.82
CA LEU A 102 20.73 -4.49 9.82
C LEU A 102 21.15 -3.69 8.59
N VAL A 103 20.25 -2.86 8.04
CA VAL A 103 20.58 -2.03 6.87
C VAL A 103 21.49 -0.85 7.20
N ALA A 104 21.45 -0.36 8.44
CA ALA A 104 22.38 0.68 8.91
C ALA A 104 23.81 0.13 9.08
N ALA A 105 23.94 -1.12 9.52
CA ALA A 105 25.23 -1.79 9.70
C ALA A 105 25.87 -2.24 8.37
N GLU A 106 25.04 -2.58 7.37
CA GLU A 106 25.48 -2.98 6.03
C GLU A 106 24.85 -2.07 4.95
N PRO A 107 25.38 -0.86 4.68
CA PRO A 107 24.81 0.05 3.68
C PRO A 107 24.65 -0.57 2.28
N GLU A 108 25.54 -1.49 1.89
CA GLU A 108 25.44 -2.23 0.63
C GLU A 108 24.22 -3.16 0.59
N LEU A 109 23.68 -3.58 1.74
CA LEU A 109 22.46 -4.37 1.84
C LEU A 109 21.25 -3.56 1.34
N LEU A 110 21.17 -2.28 1.72
CA LEU A 110 20.10 -1.39 1.26
C LEU A 110 20.21 -1.11 -0.25
N GLU A 111 21.43 -0.92 -0.76
CA GLU A 111 21.65 -0.78 -2.20
C GLU A 111 21.19 -2.04 -2.95
N ARG A 112 21.59 -3.23 -2.47
CA ARG A 112 21.19 -4.51 -3.07
C ARG A 112 19.68 -4.77 -2.95
N LEU A 113 19.05 -4.37 -1.84
CA LEU A 113 17.59 -4.39 -1.68
C LEU A 113 16.93 -3.53 -2.76
N THR A 114 17.31 -2.26 -2.86
CA THR A 114 16.67 -1.32 -3.78
C THR A 114 16.93 -1.65 -5.26
N GLN A 115 18.05 -2.29 -5.57
CA GLN A 115 18.37 -2.84 -6.89
C GLN A 115 17.76 -4.23 -7.14
N ALA A 116 17.27 -4.92 -6.10
CA ALA A 116 16.64 -6.22 -6.26
C ALA A 116 15.43 -6.11 -7.19
N GLN A 117 15.38 -7.04 -8.15
CA GLN A 117 14.16 -7.29 -8.90
C GLN A 117 13.16 -7.99 -7.95
N TYR A 118 11.86 -7.94 -8.24
CA TYR A 118 10.82 -8.67 -7.49
C TYR A 118 10.55 -8.20 -6.05
N PHE A 119 10.35 -6.89 -5.83
CA PHE A 119 9.85 -6.36 -4.55
C PHE A 119 10.72 -6.71 -3.32
N GLY A 120 12.05 -6.68 -3.46
CA GLY A 120 12.96 -7.02 -2.36
C GLY A 120 13.24 -8.52 -2.20
N ALA A 121 12.52 -9.39 -2.92
CA ALA A 121 12.77 -10.82 -2.94
C ALA A 121 14.02 -11.17 -3.77
N SER A 122 15.20 -11.00 -3.16
CA SER A 122 16.45 -11.56 -3.66
C SER A 122 16.87 -12.74 -2.80
N ARG A 123 17.33 -13.81 -3.46
CA ARG A 123 17.86 -15.03 -2.81
C ARG A 123 18.95 -14.72 -1.80
N ASP A 124 19.69 -13.63 -1.99
CA ASP A 124 20.86 -13.29 -1.18
C ASP A 124 20.58 -12.21 -0.13
N VAL A 125 19.37 -11.66 -0.12
CA VAL A 125 18.99 -10.51 0.72
C VAL A 125 17.90 -10.89 1.70
N ALA A 126 16.83 -11.56 1.25
CA ALA A 126 15.75 -12.00 2.13
C ALA A 126 16.24 -12.84 3.33
N PRO A 127 17.20 -13.78 3.19
CA PRO A 127 17.71 -14.54 4.33
C PRO A 127 18.40 -13.70 5.42
N ARG A 128 18.81 -12.46 5.12
CA ARG A 128 19.39 -11.56 6.14
C ARG A 128 18.37 -11.07 7.15
N PHE A 129 17.08 -11.13 6.81
CA PHE A 129 15.99 -10.71 7.68
C PHE A 129 15.26 -11.88 8.35
N ALA A 130 15.69 -13.12 8.11
CA ALA A 130 14.96 -14.30 8.58
C ALA A 130 14.74 -14.32 10.11
N GLU A 131 15.74 -13.93 10.89
CA GLU A 131 15.64 -13.89 12.36
C GLU A 131 14.64 -12.83 12.84
N VAL A 132 14.64 -11.63 12.24
CA VAL A 132 13.68 -10.56 12.59
C VAL A 132 12.28 -10.86 12.07
N ASP A 133 12.15 -11.51 10.91
CA ASP A 133 10.89 -12.02 10.39
C ASP A 133 10.29 -13.06 11.37
N GLU A 134 11.09 -14.06 11.79
CA GLU A 134 10.66 -15.09 12.76
C GLU A 134 10.29 -14.49 14.12
N ALA A 135 11.04 -13.49 14.58
CA ALA A 135 10.74 -12.77 15.82
C ALA A 135 9.37 -12.09 15.78
N LEU A 136 8.95 -11.55 14.63
CA LEU A 136 7.62 -10.96 14.46
C LEU A 136 6.53 -12.04 14.53
N TRP A 137 6.72 -13.16 13.83
CA TRP A 137 5.78 -14.29 13.85
C TRP A 137 5.66 -14.97 15.21
N SER A 138 6.63 -14.76 16.09
CA SER A 138 6.64 -15.27 17.46
C SER A 138 5.95 -14.37 18.48
N VAL A 139 5.46 -13.18 18.07
CA VAL A 139 4.72 -12.29 18.97
C VAL A 139 3.36 -12.93 19.32
N PRO A 140 3.03 -13.10 20.61
CA PRO A 140 1.75 -13.67 21.03
C PRO A 140 0.55 -12.87 20.52
N ASP A 141 -0.56 -13.54 20.21
CA ASP A 141 -1.77 -12.91 19.66
C ASP A 141 -2.34 -11.77 20.53
N ASP A 142 -2.24 -11.88 21.85
CA ASP A 142 -2.69 -10.86 22.81
C ASP A 142 -1.78 -9.61 22.84
N MET A 143 -0.55 -9.76 22.34
CA MET A 143 0.43 -8.71 22.11
C MET A 143 0.54 -8.32 20.63
N SER A 144 -0.27 -8.90 19.75
CA SER A 144 -0.29 -8.54 18.34
C SER A 144 -0.73 -7.08 18.16
N TRP A 145 -0.23 -6.45 17.10
CA TRP A 145 -0.62 -5.10 16.71
C TRP A 145 -2.14 -4.95 16.62
N LEU A 146 -2.82 -5.90 15.97
CA LEU A 146 -4.27 -5.83 15.76
C LEU A 146 -5.02 -5.80 17.10
N THR A 147 -4.68 -6.69 18.04
CA THR A 147 -5.31 -6.72 19.37
C THR A 147 -5.07 -5.42 20.15
N LEU A 148 -3.84 -4.92 20.13
CA LEU A 148 -3.45 -3.71 20.85
C LEU A 148 -4.04 -2.44 20.22
N CYS A 149 -4.02 -2.35 18.89
CA CYS A 149 -4.65 -1.28 18.12
C CYS A 149 -6.16 -1.23 18.37
N HIS A 150 -6.85 -2.37 18.35
CA HIS A 150 -8.29 -2.42 18.63
C HIS A 150 -8.63 -1.91 20.04
N ARG A 151 -7.82 -2.27 21.04
CA ARG A 151 -7.98 -1.75 22.40
C ARG A 151 -7.75 -0.24 22.44
N TRP A 152 -6.67 0.24 21.84
CA TRP A 152 -6.36 1.66 21.76
C TRP A 152 -7.47 2.45 21.04
N LEU A 153 -7.99 1.93 19.92
CA LEU A 153 -9.10 2.52 19.17
C LEU A 153 -10.41 2.54 19.95
N ARG A 154 -10.58 1.71 20.99
CA ARG A 154 -11.75 1.76 21.89
C ARG A 154 -11.61 2.81 22.99
N ASP A 155 -10.40 3.05 23.50
CA ASP A 155 -10.19 3.84 24.71
C ASP A 155 -9.58 5.24 24.47
N SER A 156 -8.95 5.47 23.31
CA SER A 156 -8.25 6.71 22.98
C SER A 156 -9.20 7.92 22.85
N GLN A 157 -8.73 9.09 23.30
CA GLN A 157 -9.42 10.38 23.09
C GLN A 157 -9.18 10.97 21.70
N GLU A 158 -8.20 10.46 20.97
CA GLU A 158 -7.87 10.87 19.59
C GLU A 158 -8.85 10.28 18.56
N VAL A 159 -9.78 9.43 19.01
CA VAL A 159 -10.75 8.72 18.16
C VAL A 159 -12.16 9.19 18.49
N GLU A 160 -12.77 9.88 17.53
CA GLU A 160 -14.19 10.25 17.55
C GLU A 160 -15.00 9.08 16.99
N ARG A 161 -15.75 8.42 17.88
CA ARG A 161 -16.54 7.22 17.58
C ARG A 161 -17.99 7.64 17.32
N LEU A 162 -18.48 7.40 16.10
CA LEU A 162 -19.76 7.93 15.63
C LEU A 162 -20.67 6.81 15.12
N ASP A 163 -21.98 7.01 15.22
CA ASP A 163 -22.96 6.19 14.49
C ASP A 163 -22.79 6.44 12.99
N ARG A 164 -23.18 5.49 12.13
CA ARG A 164 -22.92 5.56 10.67
C ARG A 164 -23.42 6.86 10.04
N ASP A 165 -24.65 7.26 10.32
CA ASP A 165 -25.21 8.52 9.80
C ASP A 165 -24.40 9.75 10.21
N ALA A 166 -23.89 9.78 11.45
CA ALA A 166 -23.07 10.88 11.95
C ALA A 166 -21.65 10.84 11.38
N TYR A 167 -21.08 9.64 11.18
CA TYR A 167 -19.79 9.45 10.52
C TYR A 167 -19.84 9.96 9.07
N ASP A 168 -20.86 9.56 8.31
CA ASP A 168 -21.03 9.97 6.92
C ASP A 168 -21.21 11.50 6.81
N ALA A 169 -22.08 12.10 7.63
CA ALA A 169 -22.25 13.55 7.68
C ALA A 169 -20.95 14.28 8.06
N ARG A 170 -20.12 13.69 8.94
CA ARG A 170 -18.82 14.27 9.34
C ARG A 170 -17.81 14.21 8.21
N LEU A 171 -17.76 13.12 7.45
CA LEU A 171 -16.92 12.99 6.26
C LEU A 171 -17.34 13.97 5.16
N GLU A 172 -18.63 14.15 4.92
CA GLU A 172 -19.15 15.13 3.98
C GLU A 172 -18.73 16.56 4.37
N ALA A 173 -18.91 16.92 5.64
CA ALA A 173 -18.49 18.22 6.15
C ALA A 173 -16.96 18.45 6.03
N LEU A 174 -16.14 17.40 6.14
CA LEU A 174 -14.71 17.48 5.87
C LEU A 174 -14.43 17.69 4.38
N ALA A 175 -15.13 16.98 3.49
CA ALA A 175 -14.98 17.13 2.04
C ALA A 175 -15.34 18.54 1.53
N GLU A 176 -16.36 19.16 2.12
CA GLU A 176 -16.77 20.53 1.82
C GLU A 176 -15.80 21.57 2.37
N ALA A 177 -15.07 21.23 3.44
CA ALA A 177 -14.15 22.13 4.11
C ALA A 177 -12.74 22.20 3.50
N VAL A 178 -12.46 21.39 2.47
CA VAL A 178 -11.15 21.32 1.80
C VAL A 178 -10.81 22.69 1.18
N PRO A 179 -9.73 23.35 1.62
CA PRO A 179 -9.32 24.64 1.06
C PRO A 179 -8.89 24.51 -0.41
N ASP A 180 -9.20 25.52 -1.22
CA ASP A 180 -8.72 25.64 -2.60
C ASP A 180 -8.92 24.37 -3.46
N ARG A 181 -10.02 23.65 -3.25
CA ARG A 181 -10.26 22.30 -3.80
C ARG A 181 -9.99 22.18 -5.30
N GLU A 182 -10.43 23.15 -6.10
CA GLU A 182 -10.18 23.15 -7.55
C GLU A 182 -8.69 23.31 -7.91
N ALA A 183 -7.94 24.13 -7.16
CA ALA A 183 -6.51 24.29 -7.38
C ALA A 183 -5.75 23.02 -6.96
N ARG A 184 -6.12 22.42 -5.83
CA ARG A 184 -5.55 21.14 -5.37
C ARG A 184 -5.83 20.00 -6.33
N ARG A 185 -7.05 19.96 -6.89
CA ARG A 185 -7.42 18.97 -7.90
C ARG A 185 -6.53 19.08 -9.14
N ARG A 186 -6.36 20.30 -9.68
CA ARG A 186 -5.45 20.52 -10.82
C ARG A 186 -4.01 20.11 -10.49
N ALA A 187 -3.50 20.50 -9.32
CA ALA A 187 -2.15 20.14 -8.90
C ALA A 187 -1.98 18.62 -8.75
N ALA A 188 -2.98 17.92 -8.21
CA ALA A 188 -2.98 16.46 -8.09
C ALA A 188 -3.00 15.77 -9.47
N GLU A 189 -3.81 16.26 -10.41
CA GLU A 189 -3.85 15.77 -11.80
C GLU A 189 -2.50 15.98 -12.50
N GLU A 190 -1.91 17.18 -12.38
CA GLU A 190 -0.58 17.49 -12.93
C GLU A 190 0.52 16.61 -12.32
N ALA A 191 0.52 16.45 -10.98
CA ALA A 191 1.49 15.60 -10.29
C ALA A 191 1.35 14.13 -10.69
N TYR A 192 0.12 13.63 -10.82
CA TYR A 192 -0.15 12.27 -11.29
C TYR A 192 0.36 12.08 -12.72
N ASP A 193 0.06 13.00 -13.64
CA ASP A 193 0.54 12.93 -15.03
C ASP A 193 2.08 13.05 -15.13
N ALA A 194 2.70 13.84 -14.25
CA ALA A 194 4.16 13.95 -14.17
C ALA A 194 4.81 12.66 -13.66
N ALA A 195 4.27 12.06 -12.60
CA ALA A 195 4.80 10.85 -11.97
C ALA A 195 4.48 9.57 -12.75
N MET A 196 3.50 9.60 -13.65
CA MET A 196 3.05 8.42 -14.40
C MET A 196 4.21 7.76 -15.18
N PRO A 197 4.44 6.45 -15.00
CA PRO A 197 5.51 5.75 -15.67
C PRO A 197 5.41 5.83 -17.20
N PRO A 198 6.54 5.89 -17.93
CA PRO A 198 6.52 5.97 -19.40
C PRO A 198 5.75 4.82 -20.08
N TYR A 199 5.77 3.62 -19.51
CA TYR A 199 5.02 2.49 -20.05
C TYR A 199 3.51 2.69 -19.89
N GLU A 200 3.03 3.32 -18.82
CA GLU A 200 1.61 3.60 -18.60
C GLU A 200 1.10 4.69 -19.56
N LYS A 201 1.91 5.74 -19.79
CA LYS A 201 1.62 6.75 -20.83
C LYS A 201 1.40 6.09 -22.20
N ARG A 202 2.27 5.16 -22.57
CA ARG A 202 2.12 4.37 -23.82
C ARG A 202 0.89 3.46 -23.82
N ILE A 203 0.50 2.88 -22.69
CA ILE A 203 -0.75 2.10 -22.58
C ILE A 203 -1.96 3.00 -22.85
N ARG A 204 -2.01 4.19 -22.24
CA ARG A 204 -3.08 5.18 -22.43
C ARG A 204 -3.18 5.63 -23.89
N GLU A 205 -2.04 5.98 -24.51
CA GLU A 205 -1.96 6.32 -25.94
C GLU A 205 -2.47 5.18 -26.83
N ALA A 206 -2.06 3.94 -26.53
CA ALA A 206 -2.48 2.77 -27.30
C ALA A 206 -3.97 2.43 -27.14
N CYS A 207 -4.57 2.74 -25.99
CA CYS A 207 -6.02 2.67 -25.77
C CYS A 207 -6.74 3.74 -26.59
N ARG A 208 -6.29 4.99 -26.52
CA ARG A 208 -6.84 6.12 -27.29
C ARG A 208 -6.82 5.85 -28.80
N ALA A 209 -5.69 5.34 -29.31
CA ALA A 209 -5.54 4.97 -30.73
C ALA A 209 -6.52 3.86 -31.18
N ARG A 210 -7.12 3.12 -30.24
CA ARG A 210 -8.11 2.06 -30.48
C ARG A 210 -9.54 2.48 -30.12
N GLY A 211 -9.76 3.74 -29.73
CA GLY A 211 -11.06 4.20 -29.23
C GLY A 211 -11.49 3.55 -27.91
N LEU A 212 -10.53 3.07 -27.11
CA LEU A 212 -10.77 2.51 -25.79
C LEU A 212 -10.56 3.58 -24.71
N GLU A 213 -11.44 3.58 -23.73
CA GLU A 213 -11.33 4.42 -22.53
C GLU A 213 -10.45 3.70 -21.51
N TYR A 214 -9.28 4.28 -21.21
CA TYR A 214 -8.41 3.76 -20.16
C TYR A 214 -9.00 4.11 -18.79
N ASP A 215 -9.05 3.13 -17.90
CA ASP A 215 -9.51 3.31 -16.52
C ASP A 215 -8.30 3.34 -15.58
N ARG A 216 -7.67 2.17 -15.34
CA ARG A 216 -6.57 2.04 -14.39
C ARG A 216 -5.60 0.90 -14.72
N LEU A 217 -4.35 1.08 -14.31
CA LEU A 217 -3.36 0.02 -14.16
C LEU A 217 -3.58 -0.65 -12.79
N THR A 218 -3.40 -1.96 -12.71
CA THR A 218 -3.59 -2.75 -11.49
C THR A 218 -2.31 -3.50 -11.16
N ALA A 219 -2.31 -4.45 -10.22
CA ALA A 219 -1.09 -5.14 -9.79
C ALA A 219 -0.29 -5.75 -10.96
N GLY A 220 1.04 -5.59 -10.89
CA GLY A 220 1.99 -6.20 -11.81
C GLY A 220 2.43 -7.55 -11.29
N VAL A 221 2.39 -8.58 -12.14
CA VAL A 221 2.93 -9.90 -11.83
C VAL A 221 4.35 -9.98 -12.39
N PRO A 222 5.38 -10.05 -11.55
CA PRO A 222 6.74 -10.12 -12.05
C PRO A 222 7.05 -11.53 -12.59
N ARG A 223 7.91 -11.59 -13.61
CA ARG A 223 8.29 -12.79 -14.36
C ARG A 223 9.81 -12.82 -14.56
N PRO A 224 10.42 -14.02 -14.73
CA PRO A 224 11.85 -14.16 -14.98
C PRO A 224 12.37 -13.25 -16.10
N GLY A 225 13.61 -12.78 -15.95
CA GLY A 225 14.27 -11.92 -16.94
C GLY A 225 13.83 -10.45 -16.90
N GLY A 226 13.40 -9.95 -15.73
CA GLY A 226 13.07 -8.54 -15.51
C GLY A 226 11.81 -8.10 -16.24
N VAL A 227 10.87 -9.04 -16.45
CA VAL A 227 9.59 -8.79 -17.11
C VAL A 227 8.51 -8.62 -16.04
N VAL A 228 7.60 -7.66 -16.22
CA VAL A 228 6.42 -7.48 -15.38
C VAL A 228 5.18 -7.47 -16.28
N GLU A 229 4.21 -8.31 -15.94
CA GLU A 229 2.90 -8.36 -16.58
C GLU A 229 1.92 -7.51 -15.77
N TRP A 230 1.69 -6.29 -16.24
CA TRP A 230 0.73 -5.37 -15.66
C TRP A 230 -0.67 -5.65 -16.19
N SER A 231 -1.60 -5.92 -15.29
CA SER A 231 -3.02 -5.93 -15.66
C SER A 231 -3.56 -4.50 -15.71
N PHE A 232 -4.40 -4.18 -16.69
CA PHE A 232 -5.09 -2.89 -16.75
C PHE A 232 -6.53 -3.04 -17.24
N LEU A 233 -7.36 -2.07 -16.87
CA LEU A 233 -8.76 -1.99 -17.26
C LEU A 233 -8.93 -0.93 -18.34
N ALA A 234 -9.62 -1.27 -19.44
CA ALA A 234 -10.03 -0.28 -20.43
C ALA A 234 -11.42 -0.63 -20.98
N SER A 235 -12.34 0.33 -21.00
CA SER A 235 -13.75 0.13 -21.40
C SER A 235 -14.37 -1.11 -20.75
N GLY A 236 -14.18 -1.26 -19.43
CA GLY A 236 -14.72 -2.36 -18.63
C GLY A 236 -14.09 -3.75 -18.85
N LYS A 237 -13.04 -3.88 -19.68
CA LYS A 237 -12.37 -5.17 -19.95
C LYS A 237 -10.93 -5.19 -19.44
N ARG A 238 -10.55 -6.28 -18.75
CA ARG A 238 -9.17 -6.50 -18.31
C ARG A 238 -8.28 -6.91 -19.48
N ARG A 239 -7.09 -6.32 -19.54
CA ARG A 239 -6.04 -6.56 -20.54
C ARG A 239 -4.68 -6.62 -19.84
N VAL A 240 -3.65 -7.05 -20.57
CA VAL A 240 -2.28 -7.16 -20.03
C VAL A 240 -1.31 -6.31 -20.83
N ALA A 241 -0.47 -5.57 -20.14
CA ALA A 241 0.71 -4.92 -20.69
C ALA A 241 1.97 -5.62 -20.16
N VAL A 242 2.86 -6.01 -21.06
CA VAL A 242 4.14 -6.63 -20.71
C VAL A 242 5.21 -5.55 -20.76
N VAL A 243 5.89 -5.35 -19.63
CA VAL A 243 6.92 -4.32 -19.44
C VAL A 243 8.24 -5.02 -19.12
N ARG A 244 9.34 -4.60 -19.73
CA ARG A 244 10.70 -5.08 -19.43
C ARG A 244 11.59 -3.88 -19.14
N GLY A 245 12.24 -3.87 -17.97
CA GLY A 245 13.12 -2.75 -17.57
C GLY A 245 12.44 -1.38 -17.68
N GLY A 246 11.17 -1.29 -17.27
CA GLY A 246 10.38 -0.05 -17.35
C GLY A 246 9.88 0.33 -18.75
N THR A 247 10.18 -0.46 -19.79
CA THR A 247 9.73 -0.19 -21.16
C THR A 247 8.57 -1.10 -21.55
N LEU A 248 7.48 -0.53 -22.08
CA LEU A 248 6.37 -1.30 -22.64
C LEU A 248 6.86 -2.10 -23.86
N VAL A 249 6.74 -3.43 -23.78
CA VAL A 249 7.15 -4.38 -24.84
C VAL A 249 5.96 -4.76 -25.71
N ARG A 250 4.82 -5.12 -25.11
CA ARG A 250 3.60 -5.49 -25.83
C ARG A 250 2.35 -5.28 -24.99
N ILE A 251 1.21 -5.13 -25.66
CA ILE A 251 -0.12 -5.17 -25.05
C ILE A 251 -0.90 -6.35 -25.62
N VAL A 252 -1.47 -7.16 -24.72
CA VAL A 252 -2.42 -8.23 -25.04
C VAL A 252 -3.82 -7.64 -24.95
N TRP A 253 -4.43 -7.41 -26.11
CA TRP A 253 -5.75 -6.76 -26.21
C TRP A 253 -6.94 -7.70 -26.05
N ALA A 254 -6.70 -9.02 -26.13
CA ALA A 254 -7.73 -10.01 -25.89
C ALA A 254 -8.28 -9.83 -24.46
N PRO A 255 -9.60 -9.72 -24.29
CA PRO A 255 -10.19 -9.73 -22.96
C PRO A 255 -9.80 -11.04 -22.28
N LEU A 256 -9.26 -10.96 -21.08
CA LEU A 256 -9.00 -12.16 -20.28
C LEU A 256 -10.32 -12.68 -19.72
N ASP A 257 -10.85 -13.75 -20.30
CA ASP A 257 -11.70 -14.68 -19.58
C ASP A 257 -10.82 -15.76 -18.89
N ARG A 258 -11.37 -16.47 -17.89
CA ARG A 258 -10.62 -17.49 -17.13
C ARG A 258 -10.04 -18.61 -18.02
N THR A 259 -10.64 -18.86 -19.19
CA THR A 259 -10.28 -19.92 -20.14
C THR A 259 -9.12 -19.56 -21.06
N LEU A 260 -8.97 -18.28 -21.44
CA LEU A 260 -7.85 -17.78 -22.23
C LEU A 260 -6.54 -17.75 -21.43
N TRP A 261 -6.61 -17.76 -20.09
CA TRP A 261 -5.43 -17.74 -19.23
C TRP A 261 -4.58 -19.01 -19.37
N SER A 262 -5.21 -20.18 -19.35
CA SER A 262 -4.54 -21.48 -19.54
C SER A 262 -3.95 -21.65 -20.95
N ASP A 263 -4.66 -21.19 -21.98
CA ASP A 263 -4.21 -21.33 -23.38
C ASP A 263 -3.09 -20.36 -23.76
N LEU A 264 -3.06 -19.16 -23.17
CA LEU A 264 -1.93 -18.24 -23.31
C LEU A 264 -0.68 -18.82 -22.63
N LEU A 265 -0.83 -19.38 -21.42
CA LEU A 265 0.28 -19.99 -20.68
C LEU A 265 0.89 -21.18 -21.44
N ALA A 266 0.05 -22.03 -22.05
CA ALA A 266 0.50 -23.16 -22.87
C ALA A 266 1.25 -22.72 -24.15
N ARG A 267 0.82 -21.65 -24.82
CA ARG A 267 1.46 -21.15 -26.05
C ARG A 267 2.80 -20.44 -25.83
N PHE A 268 3.07 -19.97 -24.61
CA PHE A 268 4.33 -19.30 -24.26
C PHE A 268 5.28 -20.19 -23.44
N GLY A 269 5.03 -21.49 -23.34
CA GLY A 269 5.91 -22.44 -22.67
C GLY A 269 5.93 -22.30 -21.14
N ILE A 270 4.80 -21.91 -20.55
CA ILE A 270 4.67 -21.72 -19.11
C ILE A 270 3.98 -22.95 -18.52
N GLY A 271 4.72 -23.73 -17.74
CA GLY A 271 4.19 -24.88 -17.01
C GLY A 271 3.14 -24.44 -16.00
N THR A 272 1.97 -25.08 -16.04
CA THR A 272 0.93 -24.95 -15.02
C THR A 272 1.34 -25.77 -13.80
N GLY A 273 2.18 -25.20 -12.95
CA GLY A 273 2.36 -25.65 -11.58
C GLY A 273 1.28 -25.01 -10.72
N LEU A 274 0.13 -25.69 -10.63
CA LEU A 274 -0.75 -25.59 -9.46
C LEU A 274 -0.03 -26.24 -8.27
#